data_AF-A0A2D5BPP8-F1
#
_entry.id   AF-A0A2D5BPP8-F1
#
_cell.length_a   1.000
_cell.length_b   1.000
_cell.length_c   1.000
_cell.angle_alpha   90.00
_cell.angle_beta   90.00
_cell.angle_gamma   90.00
#
_symmetry.space_group_name_H-M   'P 1'
#
loop_
_entity.id
_entity.type
_entity.pdbx_description
1 polymer ?
#
loop_
_entity_poly.entity_id
_entity_poly.type
_entity_poly.pdbx_seq_one_letter_code
_entity_poly.pdbx_strand_id
1 'polypeptide(L)'
;MNGPALDARGNRVAAAWFTRGGGAPKVMFAVSSDGGQSFGKARQLPAKDPIGRCGVAVLADGSVAVCWLDLVNNVAELRASLDGEKIITCAKTSAGRASGVPEIVAEGKGALIAWRDVSKRRVLTARVVW
;
A
#
# COMPACT_ATOMS: atom_id res chain seq x y z
N MET A 1 -2.71 -7.09 12.33
CA MET A 1 -3.08 -5.72 12.77
C MET A 1 -3.04 -4.86 11.50
N ASN A 2 -4.09 -4.10 11.18
CA ASN A 2 -4.14 -3.23 9.97
C ASN A 2 -3.91 -1.77 10.39
N GLY A 3 -2.80 -1.52 11.08
CA GLY A 3 -2.43 -0.15 11.48
C GLY A 3 -2.10 0.71 10.26
N PRO A 4 -2.05 2.05 10.43
CA PRO A 4 -1.54 2.92 9.39
C PRO A 4 -0.07 2.57 9.08
N ALA A 5 0.30 2.64 7.81
CA ALA A 5 1.69 2.67 7.36
C ALA A 5 2.09 4.12 7.10
N LEU A 6 3.34 4.46 7.40
CA LEU A 6 3.90 5.79 7.21
C LEU A 6 5.26 5.68 6.53
N ASP A 7 5.55 6.64 5.65
CA ASP A 7 6.90 6.86 5.11
C ASP A 7 7.14 8.36 4.93
N ALA A 8 8.41 8.76 4.95
CA ALA A 8 8.79 10.16 4.89
C ALA A 8 10.03 10.38 4.03
N ARG A 9 10.01 11.47 3.26
CA ARG A 9 11.16 11.99 2.53
C ARG A 9 11.25 13.50 2.70
N GLY A 10 12.20 13.95 3.52
CA GLY A 10 12.27 15.35 3.95
C GLY A 10 10.99 15.75 4.70
N ASN A 11 10.40 16.90 4.36
CA ASN A 11 9.15 17.36 4.97
C ASN A 11 7.89 16.68 4.42
N ARG A 12 8.03 15.80 3.43
CA ARG A 12 6.90 15.09 2.85
C ARG A 12 6.68 13.78 3.58
N VAL A 13 5.55 13.65 4.27
CA VAL A 13 5.16 12.42 4.99
C VAL A 13 3.89 11.88 4.36
N ALA A 14 3.87 10.59 4.02
CA ALA A 14 2.69 9.91 3.54
C ALA A 14 2.19 8.92 4.59
N ALA A 15 0.88 8.87 4.78
CA ALA A 15 0.21 7.87 5.62
C ALA A 15 -0.81 7.11 4.76
N ALA A 16 -0.84 5.79 4.87
CA ALA A 16 -1.85 4.94 4.24
C ALA A 16 -2.47 3.99 5.25
N TRP A 17 -3.79 3.81 5.22
CA TRP A 17 -4.48 2.97 6.20
C TRP A 17 -5.73 2.31 5.63
N PHE A 18 -6.06 1.17 6.22
CA PHE A 18 -7.32 0.49 5.99
C PHE A 18 -8.36 0.93 7.03
N THR A 19 -9.60 1.13 6.62
CA THR A 19 -10.70 1.40 7.55
C THR A 19 -12.02 0.83 7.05
N ARG A 20 -12.93 0.54 8.00
CA ARG A 20 -14.35 0.28 7.75
C ARG A 20 -15.24 1.42 8.27
N GLY A 21 -14.65 2.57 8.60
CA GLY A 21 -15.39 3.75 9.04
C GLY A 21 -16.42 4.17 7.99
N GLY A 22 -17.70 4.27 8.37
CA GLY A 22 -18.80 4.49 7.43
C GLY A 22 -19.29 3.22 6.71
N GLY A 23 -18.96 2.02 7.21
CA GLY A 23 -19.58 0.75 6.83
C GLY A 23 -18.83 -0.07 5.78
N ALA A 24 -18.26 0.58 4.75
CA ALA A 24 -17.54 -0.11 3.67
C ALA A 24 -16.02 -0.18 3.91
N PRO A 25 -15.37 -1.32 3.58
CA PRO A 25 -13.91 -1.43 3.62
C PRO A 25 -13.28 -0.53 2.58
N LYS A 26 -12.26 0.23 2.98
CA LYS A 26 -11.54 1.16 2.10
C LYS A 26 -10.08 1.30 2.52
N VAL A 27 -9.25 1.59 1.54
CA VAL A 27 -7.87 2.06 1.77
C VAL A 27 -7.84 3.55 1.52
N MET A 28 -7.33 4.27 2.50
CA MET A 28 -7.21 5.71 2.51
C MET A 28 -5.73 6.08 2.54
N PHE A 29 -5.38 7.24 2.03
CA PHE A 29 -4.07 7.82 2.25
C PHE A 29 -4.13 9.35 2.35
N ALA A 30 -3.16 9.93 3.02
CA ALA A 30 -3.00 11.37 3.17
C ALA A 30 -1.52 11.73 3.09
N VAL A 31 -1.25 12.98 2.73
CA VAL A 31 0.11 13.51 2.62
C VAL A 31 0.21 14.77 3.46
N SER A 32 1.30 14.87 4.20
CA SER A 32 1.78 16.08 4.86
C SER A 32 2.94 16.67 4.06
N SER A 33 3.01 17.99 4.05
CA SER A 33 4.13 18.77 3.48
C SER A 33 4.92 19.54 4.55
N ASP A 34 4.60 19.35 5.83
CA ASP A 34 5.14 20.08 6.98
C ASP A 34 5.79 19.16 8.03
N GLY A 35 6.29 18.00 7.58
CA GLY A 35 6.97 17.04 8.46
C GLY A 35 6.02 16.24 9.34
N GLY A 36 4.75 16.13 8.97
CA GLY A 36 3.73 15.38 9.70
C GLY A 36 3.00 16.18 10.78
N GLN A 37 3.19 17.50 10.85
CA GLN A 37 2.45 18.36 11.79
C GLN A 37 0.97 18.46 11.41
N SER A 38 0.69 18.58 10.12
CA SER A 38 -0.66 18.51 9.57
C SER A 38 -0.70 17.66 8.31
N PHE A 39 -1.82 16.98 8.10
CA PHE A 39 -2.07 16.21 6.88
C PHE A 39 -3.15 16.90 6.05
N GLY A 40 -2.94 16.90 4.74
CA GLY A 40 -3.97 17.30 3.79
C GLY A 40 -5.18 16.35 3.80
N LYS A 41 -6.16 16.65 2.95
CA LYS A 41 -7.37 15.84 2.84
C LYS A 41 -7.04 14.38 2.51
N ALA A 42 -7.58 13.46 3.31
CA ALA A 42 -7.49 12.03 3.04
C ALA A 42 -8.19 11.67 1.73
N ARG A 43 -7.52 10.90 0.89
CA ARG A 43 -8.02 10.39 -0.40
C ARG A 43 -8.26 8.89 -0.29
N GLN A 44 -9.37 8.43 -0.84
CA GLN A 44 -9.67 7.00 -0.94
C GLN A 44 -8.99 6.43 -2.20
N LEU A 45 -8.28 5.32 -2.07
CA LEU A 45 -7.76 4.59 -3.22
C LEU A 45 -8.91 3.89 -3.95
N PRO A 46 -8.84 3.69 -5.29
CA PRO A 46 -9.82 2.93 -6.06
C PRO A 46 -9.70 1.40 -5.85
N ALA A 47 -9.54 0.97 -4.59
CA ALA A 47 -9.56 -0.42 -4.18
C ALA A 47 -10.98 -1.01 -4.33
N LYS A 48 -11.08 -2.28 -4.74
CA LYS A 48 -12.39 -2.91 -5.00
C LYS A 48 -12.97 -3.60 -3.77
N ASP A 49 -12.20 -4.49 -3.15
CA ASP A 49 -12.59 -5.20 -1.93
C ASP A 49 -11.36 -5.36 -1.02
N PRO A 50 -10.90 -4.26 -0.40
CA PRO A 50 -9.66 -4.27 0.33
C PRO A 50 -9.79 -5.04 1.65
N ILE A 51 -8.78 -5.85 1.95
CA ILE A 51 -8.62 -6.53 3.25
C ILE A 51 -7.52 -5.89 4.12
N GLY A 52 -6.95 -4.78 3.64
CA GLY A 52 -5.94 -3.97 4.31
C GLY A 52 -4.52 -4.42 4.02
N ARG A 53 -3.68 -4.51 5.07
CA ARG A 53 -2.22 -4.77 4.95
C ARG A 53 -1.54 -3.74 4.07
N CYS A 54 -1.78 -2.49 4.40
CA CYS A 54 -1.27 -1.36 3.65
C CYS A 54 0.23 -1.18 3.91
N GLY A 55 0.95 -0.79 2.86
CA GLY A 55 2.30 -0.24 2.92
C GLY A 55 2.35 1.05 2.12
N VAL A 56 3.27 1.96 2.43
CA VAL A 56 3.44 3.24 1.73
C VAL A 56 4.92 3.55 1.55
N ALA A 57 5.27 4.16 0.42
CA ALA A 57 6.59 4.70 0.15
C ALA A 57 6.50 6.06 -0.55
N VAL A 58 7.34 7.01 -0.14
CA VAL A 58 7.52 8.31 -0.78
C VAL A 58 8.67 8.22 -1.78
N LEU A 59 8.36 8.35 -3.07
CA LEU A 59 9.34 8.21 -4.14
C LEU A 59 10.24 9.45 -4.26
N ALA A 60 11.23 9.37 -5.15
CA ALA A 60 12.25 10.42 -5.30
C ALA A 60 11.73 11.76 -5.81
N ASP A 61 10.68 11.73 -6.62
CA ASP A 61 9.97 12.91 -7.11
C ASP A 61 8.87 13.39 -6.14
N GLY A 62 8.71 12.72 -4.99
CA GLY A 62 7.68 13.01 -4.00
C GLY A 62 6.31 12.38 -4.30
N SER A 63 6.15 11.63 -5.40
CA SER A 63 4.96 10.80 -5.58
C SER A 63 4.84 9.75 -4.47
N VAL A 64 3.62 9.30 -4.20
CA VAL A 64 3.33 8.36 -3.11
C VAL A 64 2.89 7.03 -3.69
N ALA A 65 3.70 6.00 -3.46
CA ALA A 65 3.34 4.62 -3.77
C ALA A 65 2.63 3.99 -2.57
N VAL A 66 1.48 3.36 -2.79
CA VAL A 66 0.74 2.61 -1.75
C VAL A 66 0.50 1.19 -2.24
N CYS A 67 0.77 0.19 -1.41
CA CYS A 67 0.36 -1.19 -1.66
C CYS A 67 -0.68 -1.66 -0.64
N TRP A 68 -1.54 -2.61 -1.05
CA TRP A 68 -2.54 -3.23 -0.18
C TRP A 68 -2.94 -4.60 -0.74
N LEU A 69 -3.74 -5.36 0.01
CA LEU A 69 -4.39 -6.55 -0.52
C LEU A 69 -5.87 -6.28 -0.82
N ASP A 70 -6.29 -6.62 -2.04
CA ASP A 70 -7.68 -6.77 -2.45
C ASP A 70 -8.07 -8.24 -2.49
N LEU A 71 -9.33 -8.55 -2.18
CA LEU A 71 -9.91 -9.87 -2.44
C LEU A 71 -10.60 -9.87 -3.80
N VAL A 72 -10.16 -10.75 -4.70
CA VAL A 72 -10.73 -10.91 -6.04
C VAL A 72 -11.06 -12.38 -6.24
N ASN A 73 -12.35 -12.73 -6.34
CA ASN A 73 -12.81 -14.12 -6.48
C ASN A 73 -12.21 -15.05 -5.41
N ASN A 74 -12.22 -14.63 -4.14
CA ASN A 74 -11.62 -15.33 -2.99
C ASN A 74 -10.09 -15.50 -3.03
N VAL A 75 -9.38 -14.85 -3.95
CA VAL A 75 -7.92 -14.81 -4.01
C VAL A 75 -7.45 -13.42 -3.59
N ALA A 76 -6.46 -13.36 -2.69
CA ALA A 76 -5.87 -12.07 -2.34
C ALA A 76 -4.90 -11.64 -3.45
N GLU A 77 -5.09 -10.43 -3.96
CA GLU A 77 -4.18 -9.79 -4.92
C GLU A 77 -3.43 -8.66 -4.22
N LEU A 78 -2.10 -8.71 -4.31
CA LEU A 78 -1.25 -7.59 -3.93
C LEU A 78 -1.37 -6.51 -5.00
N ARG A 79 -2.01 -5.41 -4.64
CA ARG A 79 -2.19 -4.23 -5.49
C ARG A 79 -1.17 -3.17 -5.10
N ALA A 80 -0.80 -2.33 -6.06
CA ALA A 80 -0.03 -1.13 -5.82
C ALA A 80 -0.56 0.04 -6.64
N SER A 81 -0.50 1.25 -6.10
CA SER A 81 -0.91 2.47 -6.77
C SER A 81 0.12 3.58 -6.62
N LEU A 82 0.26 4.40 -7.66
CA LEU A 82 0.95 5.69 -7.58
C LEU A 82 -0.07 6.82 -7.46
N ASP A 83 0.04 7.60 -6.39
CA ASP A 83 -0.79 8.76 -6.05
C ASP A 83 -2.31 8.52 -6.07
N GLY A 84 -2.73 7.26 -5.98
CA GLY A 84 -4.13 6.85 -5.96
C GLY A 84 -4.80 6.77 -7.32
N GLU A 85 -4.05 6.87 -8.42
CA GLU A 85 -4.60 6.88 -9.78
C GLU A 85 -4.25 5.61 -10.54
N LYS A 86 -2.95 5.34 -10.71
CA LYS A 86 -2.46 4.22 -11.52
C LYS A 86 -2.39 2.96 -10.66
N ILE A 87 -3.30 2.00 -10.83
CA ILE A 87 -3.30 0.73 -10.08
C ILE A 87 -2.69 -0.40 -10.91
N ILE A 88 -1.85 -1.21 -10.30
CA ILE A 88 -1.36 -2.47 -10.88
C ILE A 88 -1.57 -3.66 -9.93
N THR A 89 -1.68 -4.87 -10.50
CA THR A 89 -1.56 -6.12 -9.74
C THR A 89 -0.11 -6.58 -9.74
N CYS A 90 0.49 -6.69 -8.56
CA CYS A 90 1.87 -7.13 -8.40
C CYS A 90 1.96 -8.67 -8.29
N ALA A 91 1.03 -9.29 -7.56
CA ALA A 91 1.03 -10.72 -7.32
C ALA A 91 -0.33 -11.23 -6.84
N LYS A 92 -0.53 -12.55 -6.93
CA LYS A 92 -1.57 -13.28 -6.19
C LYS A 92 -0.96 -13.93 -4.96
N THR A 93 -1.68 -13.93 -3.84
CA THR A 93 -1.22 -14.46 -2.55
C THR A 93 -2.40 -15.00 -1.72
N SER A 94 -2.12 -15.41 -0.48
CA SER A 94 -3.12 -15.87 0.49
C SER A 94 -3.76 -14.70 1.23
N ALA A 95 -5.09 -14.74 1.37
CA ALA A 95 -5.83 -13.84 2.26
C ALA A 95 -5.61 -14.14 3.75
N GLY A 96 -5.04 -15.31 4.09
CA GLY A 96 -4.80 -15.72 5.48
C GLY A 96 -3.76 -14.86 6.19
N ARG A 97 -3.79 -14.79 7.52
CA ARG A 97 -2.84 -14.01 8.32
C ARG A 97 -1.37 -14.39 8.09
N ALA A 98 -1.12 -15.64 7.70
CA ALA A 98 0.21 -16.15 7.42
C ALA A 98 0.93 -15.43 6.27
N SER A 99 0.22 -14.74 5.36
CA SER A 99 0.87 -13.94 4.31
C SER A 99 1.50 -12.64 4.80
N GLY A 100 1.26 -12.27 6.07
CA GLY A 100 1.89 -11.11 6.70
C GLY A 100 1.35 -9.78 6.15
N VAL A 101 2.18 -8.75 6.21
CA VAL A 101 1.94 -7.43 5.60
C VAL A 101 3.03 -7.24 4.54
N PRO A 102 2.68 -6.86 3.30
CA PRO A 102 3.68 -6.52 2.29
C PRO A 102 4.45 -5.27 2.73
N GLU A 103 5.75 -5.27 2.47
CA GLU A 103 6.61 -4.11 2.68
C GLU A 103 6.90 -3.46 1.32
N ILE A 104 6.93 -2.13 1.29
CA ILE A 104 7.20 -1.35 0.08
C ILE A 104 8.24 -0.28 0.38
N VAL A 105 9.22 -0.12 -0.51
CA VAL A 105 10.25 0.91 -0.41
C VAL A 105 10.46 1.57 -1.77
N ALA A 106 10.84 2.84 -1.79
CA ALA A 106 11.19 3.53 -3.02
C ALA A 106 12.44 2.91 -3.67
N GLU A 107 12.42 2.69 -4.98
CA GLU A 107 13.55 2.15 -5.74
C GLU A 107 13.61 2.76 -7.14
N GLY A 108 14.66 3.54 -7.43
CA GLY A 108 14.82 4.19 -8.73
C GLY A 108 13.64 5.11 -9.07
N LYS A 109 12.96 4.84 -10.19
CA LYS A 109 11.76 5.57 -10.66
C LYS A 109 10.44 4.96 -10.15
N GLY A 110 10.50 3.98 -9.26
CA GLY A 110 9.35 3.23 -8.81
C GLY A 110 9.53 2.71 -7.39
N ALA A 111 9.07 1.49 -7.14
CA ALA A 111 9.16 0.87 -5.82
C ALA A 111 9.55 -0.61 -5.89
N LEU A 112 10.21 -1.09 -4.85
CA LEU A 112 10.38 -2.51 -4.57
C LEU A 112 9.33 -2.93 -3.53
N ILE A 113 8.58 -4.00 -3.83
CA ILE A 113 7.60 -4.56 -2.90
C ILE A 113 8.03 -5.98 -2.54
N ALA A 114 8.04 -6.30 -1.25
CA ALA A 114 8.30 -7.62 -0.71
C ALA A 114 7.05 -8.19 -0.02
N TRP A 115 6.76 -9.48 -0.25
CA TRP A 115 5.65 -10.16 0.42
C TRP A 115 5.97 -11.64 0.68
N ARG A 116 5.24 -12.24 1.61
CA ARG A 116 5.41 -13.67 1.91
C ARG A 116 4.53 -14.54 1.00
N ASP A 117 5.16 -15.50 0.34
CA ASP A 117 4.48 -16.64 -0.27
C ASP A 117 4.26 -17.71 0.81
N VAL A 118 3.00 -17.93 1.18
CA VAL A 118 2.62 -18.90 2.22
C VAL A 118 2.87 -20.34 1.76
N SER A 119 2.67 -20.63 0.47
CA SER A 119 2.81 -21.97 -0.09
C SER A 119 4.28 -22.40 -0.17
N LYS A 120 5.15 -21.49 -0.63
CA LYS A 120 6.59 -21.73 -0.82
C LYS A 120 7.41 -21.37 0.41
N ARG A 121 6.79 -20.82 1.45
CA ARG A 121 7.43 -20.39 2.72
C ARG A 121 8.66 -19.50 2.50
N ARG A 122 8.56 -18.58 1.55
CA ARG A 122 9.65 -17.65 1.20
C ARG A 122 9.13 -16.23 1.03
N VAL A 123 10.04 -15.27 1.08
CA VAL A 123 9.76 -13.90 0.66
C VAL A 123 9.94 -13.81 -0.86
N LEU A 124 9.01 -13.15 -1.52
CA LEU A 124 9.07 -12.77 -2.93
C LEU A 124 9.18 -11.25 -3.02
N THR A 125 9.74 -10.78 -4.13
CA THR A 125 9.87 -9.35 -4.41
C THR A 125 9.41 -9.03 -5.83
N ALA A 126 8.92 -7.81 -6.05
CA ALA A 126 8.62 -7.27 -7.36
C ALA A 126 9.09 -5.81 -7.43
N ARG A 127 9.73 -5.46 -8.54
CA ARG A 127 9.95 -4.06 -8.91
C ARG A 127 8.71 -3.56 -9.65
N VAL A 128 8.23 -2.41 -9.24
CA VAL A 128 7.04 -1.77 -9.77
C VAL A 128 7.41 -0.42 -10.33
N VAL A 129 6.99 -0.18 -11.58
CA VAL A 129 7.08 1.12 -12.27
C VAL A 129 5.71 1.39 -12.89
N TRP A 130 5.28 2.65 -12.85
CA TRP A 130 3.95 3.11 -13.29
C TRP A 130 4.01 4.07 -14.49
#